data_AF-A0A512DQ90-F1
#
_entry.id   AF-A0A512DQ90-F1
#
_cell.length_a   1.000
_cell.length_b   1.000
_cell.length_c   1.000
_cell.angle_alpha   90.00
_cell.angle_beta   90.00
_cell.angle_gamma   90.00
#
_symmetry.space_group_name_H-M   'P 1'
#
loop_
_entity.id
_entity.type
_entity.pdbx_description
1 polymer ?
#
loop_
_entity_poly.entity_id
_entity_poly.type
_entity_poly.pdbx_seq_one_letter_code
_entity_poly.pdbx_strand_id
1 'polypeptide(L)' 'MATNAEIAAKLLRDAATFFRHVGEQNDPIKDQMDSNAQAYDTIAELVETEPTAEFDLIDQR' A
#
# COMPACT_ATOMS: atom_id res chain seq x y z
N MET A 1 3.57 12.99 -19.39
CA MET A 1 4.42 13.20 -18.20
C MET A 1 3.63 12.70 -17.02
N ALA A 2 4.21 11.84 -16.18
CA ALA A 2 3.53 11.41 -14.97
C ALA A 2 3.59 12.50 -13.91
N THR A 3 2.55 12.61 -13.09
CA THR A 3 2.51 13.48 -11.91
C THR A 3 3.25 12.84 -10.74
N ASN A 4 3.62 13.64 -9.74
CA ASN A 4 4.25 13.10 -8.52
C ASN A 4 3.34 12.08 -7.80
N ALA A 5 2.01 12.28 -7.86
CA ALA A 5 1.02 11.36 -7.31
C ALA A 5 1.06 10.00 -8.02
N GLU A 6 1.08 9.98 -9.35
CA GLU A 6 1.17 8.74 -10.14
C GLU A 6 2.49 7.99 -9.87
N ILE A 7 3.61 8.73 -9.73
CA ILE A 7 4.91 8.12 -9.40
C ILE A 7 4.91 7.51 -7.99
N ALA A 8 4.35 8.22 -7.01
CA ALA A 8 4.24 7.74 -5.63
C ALA A 8 3.30 6.52 -5.52
N ALA A 9 2.14 6.56 -6.18
CA ALA A 9 1.20 5.44 -6.24
C ALA A 9 1.86 4.21 -6.87
N LYS A 10 2.61 4.37 -7.96
CA LYS A 10 3.36 3.26 -8.55
C LYS A 10 4.37 2.67 -7.57
N LEU A 11 5.16 3.49 -6.88
CA LEU A 11 6.14 3.03 -5.90
C LEU A 11 5.48 2.21 -4.77
N LEU A 12 4.32 2.65 -4.30
CA LEU A 12 3.55 1.94 -3.27
C LEU A 12 3.03 0.59 -3.76
N ARG A 13 2.54 0.49 -5.01
CA ARG A 13 2.14 -0.78 -5.63
C ARG A 13 3.31 -1.74 -5.84
N ASP A 14 4.48 -1.21 -6.24
CA ASP A 14 5.70 -2.01 -6.36
C ASP A 14 6.10 -2.59 -4.99
N ALA A 15 5.96 -1.82 -3.90
CA ALA A 15 6.17 -2.29 -2.54
C ALA A 15 5.12 -3.33 -2.09
N ALA A 16 3.84 -3.16 -2.43
CA ALA A 16 2.81 -4.15 -2.17
C ALA A 16 3.13 -5.50 -2.85
N THR A 17 3.59 -5.44 -4.10
CA THR A 17 4.05 -6.61 -4.86
C THR A 17 5.25 -7.27 -4.19
N PHE A 18 6.21 -6.49 -3.66
CA PHE A 18 7.32 -7.02 -2.89
C PHE A 18 6.85 -7.80 -1.65
N PHE A 19 5.91 -7.25 -0.86
CA PHE A 19 5.38 -7.96 0.30
C PHE A 19 4.71 -9.28 -0.08
N ARG A 20 3.89 -9.31 -1.13
CA ARG A 20 3.27 -10.55 -1.63
C ARG A 20 4.33 -11.61 -1.96
N HIS A 21 5.37 -11.22 -2.69
CA HIS A 21 6.47 -12.14 -3.01
C HIS A 21 7.18 -12.64 -1.75
N VAL A 22 7.42 -11.77 -0.76
CA VAL A 22 8.01 -12.20 0.53
C VAL A 22 7.10 -13.22 1.23
N GLY A 23 5.79 -12.98 1.26
CA GLY A 23 4.80 -13.89 1.84
C GLY A 23 4.75 -15.24 1.14
N GLU A 24 4.80 -15.26 -0.20
CA GLU A 24 4.84 -16.50 -1.00
C GLU A 24 6.08 -17.35 -0.75
N GLN A 25 7.21 -16.74 -0.38
CA GLN A 25 8.44 -17.48 -0.03
C GLN A 25 8.48 -17.88 1.46
N ASN A 26 7.58 -17.38 2.29
CA ASN A 26 7.62 -17.54 3.75
C ASN A 26 6.21 -17.75 4.32
N ASP A 27 5.68 -18.97 4.20
CA ASP A 27 4.34 -19.35 4.68
C ASP A 27 4.00 -18.84 6.11
N PRO A 28 4.89 -18.89 7.12
CA PRO A 28 4.54 -18.45 8.47
C PRO A 28 4.18 -16.96 8.60
N ILE A 29 4.62 -16.13 7.65
CA ILE A 29 4.33 -14.69 7.65
C ILE A 29 3.44 -14.26 6.47
N LYS A 30 2.94 -15.21 5.68
CA LYS A 30 2.17 -14.93 4.47
C LYS A 30 1.00 -13.99 4.74
N ASP A 31 0.17 -14.30 5.73
CA ASP A 31 -1.01 -13.50 6.05
C ASP A 31 -0.64 -12.07 6.49
N GLN A 32 0.45 -11.92 7.25
CA GLN A 32 0.95 -10.60 7.65
C GLN A 32 1.47 -9.80 6.47
N MET A 33 2.18 -10.45 5.54
CA MET A 33 2.67 -9.80 4.32
C MET A 33 1.52 -9.43 3.37
N ASP A 34 0.49 -10.28 3.27
CA ASP A 34 -0.71 -9.98 2.48
C ASP A 34 -1.47 -8.78 3.08
N SER A 35 -1.58 -8.69 4.41
CA SER A 35 -2.13 -7.50 5.08
C SER A 35 -1.31 -6.24 4.82
N ASN A 36 0.02 -6.35 4.84
CA ASN A 36 0.90 -5.22 4.52
C ASN A 36 0.71 -4.80 3.07
N ALA A 37 0.71 -5.74 2.12
CA ALA A 37 0.50 -5.46 0.71
C ALA A 37 -0.84 -4.72 0.47
N GLN A 38 -1.90 -5.17 1.12
CA GLN A 38 -3.21 -4.53 1.01
C GLN A 38 -3.23 -3.09 1.57
N ALA A 39 -2.52 -2.83 2.67
CA ALA A 39 -2.38 -1.46 3.18
C ALA A 39 -1.67 -0.54 2.18
N TYR A 40 -0.58 -1.03 1.56
CA TYR A 40 0.15 -0.26 0.56
C TYR A 40 -0.69 0.01 -0.70
N ASP A 41 -1.46 -0.97 -1.18
CA ASP A 41 -2.37 -0.76 -2.31
C ASP A 41 -3.46 0.27 -1.98
N THR A 42 -4.02 0.22 -0.78
CA THR A 42 -5.03 1.19 -0.32
C THR A 42 -4.47 2.61 -0.34
N ILE A 43 -3.26 2.81 0.22
CA ILE A 43 -2.62 4.13 0.21
C ILE A 43 -2.21 4.55 -1.21
N ALA A 44 -1.79 3.61 -2.06
CA ALA A 44 -1.46 3.91 -3.46
C ALA A 44 -2.68 4.46 -4.21
N GLU A 45 -3.84 3.86 -4.01
CA GLU A 45 -5.10 4.34 -4.57
C GLU A 45 -5.45 5.73 -4.04
N LEU A 46 -5.41 5.94 -2.72
CA LEU A 46 -5.69 7.24 -2.10
C LEU A 46 -4.75 8.35 -2.59
N VAL A 47 -3.45 8.07 -2.72
CA VAL A 47 -2.48 9.04 -3.22
C VAL A 47 -2.74 9.41 -4.68
N GLU A 48 -3.25 8.47 -5.48
CA GLU A 48 -3.55 8.72 -6.90
C GLU A 48 -4.88 9.46 -7.09
N THR A 49 -5.92 9.10 -6.32
CA THR A 49 -7.29 9.62 -6.51
C THR A 49 -7.60 10.82 -5.64
N GLU A 50 -7.08 10.84 -4.41
CA GLU A 50 -7.40 11.82 -3.37
C GLU A 50 -6.12 12.26 -2.60
N PRO A 51 -5.11 12.84 -3.30
CA PRO A 51 -3.78 13.11 -2.74
C PRO A 51 -3.74 14.07 -1.55
N THR A 52 -4.84 14.75 -1.26
CA THR A 52 -4.97 15.71 -0.16
C THR A 52 -6.10 15.36 0.80
N ALA A 53 -6.67 14.16 0.73
CA ALA A 53 -7.68 13.73 1.68
C ALA A 53 -7.09 13.69 3.10
N GLU A 54 -7.89 14.13 4.06
CA GLU A 54 -7.57 14.07 5.48
C GLU A 54 -8.35 12.91 6.10
N PHE A 55 -7.65 12.06 6.85
CA PHE A 55 -8.26 10.95 7.60
C PHE A 55 -7.97 11.17 9.08
N ASP A 56 -9.02 11.11 9.91
CA ASP A 56 -8.85 11.05 11.35
C ASP A 56 -8.30 9.66 11.73
N LEU A 57 -6.98 9.58 11.89
CA LEU A 57 -6.29 8.36 12.32
C LEU A 57 -6.59 7.95 13.79
N ILE A 58 -7.54 8.62 14.45
CA ILE A 58 -7.85 8.51 15.87
C ILE A 58 -9.31 8.05 16.04
N ASP A 59 -9.62 6.81 15.68
CA ASP A 59 -10.80 6.11 16.24
C ASP A 59 -10.65 4.58 16.16
N GLN A 60 -9.49 4.09 16.63
CA GLN A 60 -9.34 2.69 17.04
C GLN A 60 -8.99 2.65 18.53
N ARG A 61 -10.03 2.84 19.36
CA ARG A 61 -10.02 2.50 20.79
C ARG A 61 -10.79 1.22 21.04
#